data_AF-A0A522WPK4-F1
#
_entry.id   AF-A0A522WPK4-F1
#
_cell.length_a   1.000
_cell.length_b   1.000
_cell.length_c   1.000
_cell.angle_alpha   90.00
_cell.angle_beta   90.00
_cell.angle_gamma   90.00
#
_symmetry.space_group_name_H-M   'P 1'
#
loop_
_entity.id
_entity.type
_entity.pdbx_description
1 polymer ?
#
loop_
_entity_poly.entity_id
_entity_poly.type
_entity_poly.pdbx_seq_one_letter_code
_entity_poly.pdbx_strand_id
1 'polypeptide(L)'
;MWWLLIPIGGAVAKVVYDAITEEDEPPPRKSTLERNIERLKWELRSHSGRKIAIIGQPGAGKSSLLKKMTNGKVVPLPVIGTQTDATSWADDVGCHLLSHYENHAFVDIPGYDTSSHPTHIFSSSFPFDEFDVFIFVTQGKLHAADEVIFHSIVRSNKHFCIARSFSESLDSEDRSTIKNDMKIRLSVNSSVPIVFFSNRTGEGIETIFKSINC
;
A
#
# COMPACT_ATOMS: atom_id res chain seq x y z
N MET A 1 27.79 -56.98 49.71
CA MET A 1 27.00 -55.73 49.71
C MET A 1 27.20 -55.05 48.36
N TRP A 2 26.12 -54.91 47.60
CA TRP A 2 26.07 -54.22 46.30
C TRP A 2 26.55 -52.76 46.40
N TRP A 3 27.28 -52.30 45.39
CA TRP A 3 27.41 -50.87 45.06
C TRP A 3 26.51 -50.57 43.86
N LEU A 4 25.60 -49.61 44.05
CA LEU A 4 24.74 -49.02 43.02
C LEU A 4 25.56 -48.04 42.17
N LEU A 5 25.61 -48.26 40.86
CA LEU A 5 25.96 -47.22 39.89
C LEU A 5 24.65 -46.65 39.32
N ILE A 6 24.36 -45.40 39.65
CA ILE A 6 23.25 -44.64 39.06
C ILE A 6 23.77 -43.97 37.77
N PRO A 7 23.12 -44.13 36.61
CA PRO A 7 23.55 -43.49 35.37
C PRO A 7 23.04 -42.04 35.33
N ILE A 8 23.87 -41.06 35.71
CA ILE A 8 23.48 -39.63 35.75
C ILE A 8 23.84 -38.89 34.43
N GLY A 9 24.46 -39.55 33.45
CA GLY A 9 25.01 -38.88 32.26
C GLY A 9 24.00 -38.48 31.16
N GLY A 10 22.84 -39.13 31.06
CA GLY A 10 21.95 -38.97 29.89
C GLY A 10 21.13 -37.68 29.89
N ALA A 11 20.67 -37.23 31.06
CA ALA A 11 19.82 -36.04 31.16
C ALA A 11 20.60 -34.75 30.95
N VAL A 12 21.82 -34.67 31.49
CA VAL A 12 22.69 -33.48 31.33
C VAL A 12 23.14 -33.35 29.87
N ALA A 13 23.48 -34.45 29.20
CA ALA A 13 23.86 -34.45 27.80
C ALA A 13 22.73 -33.96 26.88
N LYS A 14 21.48 -34.36 27.15
CA LYS A 14 20.31 -33.91 26.38
C LYS A 14 20.00 -32.43 26.62
N VAL A 15 20.07 -31.96 27.87
CA VAL A 15 19.85 -30.54 28.19
C VAL A 15 20.92 -29.65 27.56
N VAL A 16 22.17 -30.11 27.51
CA VAL A 16 23.26 -29.41 26.83
C VAL A 16 23.08 -29.45 25.31
N TYR A 17 22.62 -30.57 24.75
CA TYR A 17 22.31 -30.68 23.32
C TYR A 17 21.16 -29.74 22.93
N ASP A 18 20.04 -29.77 23.66
CA ASP A 18 18.86 -28.95 23.40
C ASP A 18 19.14 -27.45 23.60
N ALA A 19 20.05 -27.07 24.52
CA ALA A 19 20.48 -25.68 24.71
C ALA A 19 21.52 -25.18 23.68
N ILE A 20 22.13 -26.10 22.91
CA ILE A 20 23.08 -25.77 21.83
C ILE A 20 22.37 -25.80 20.45
N THR A 21 21.23 -26.48 20.34
CA THR A 21 20.40 -26.54 19.11
C THR A 21 19.21 -25.56 19.08
N GLU A 22 19.23 -24.49 19.88
CA GLU A 22 18.62 -23.24 19.42
C GLU A 22 19.55 -22.63 18.36
N GLU A 23 19.71 -23.35 17.24
CA GLU A 23 20.21 -22.74 16.02
C GLU A 23 19.20 -21.67 15.65
N ASP A 24 19.62 -20.41 15.74
CA ASP A 24 18.94 -19.26 15.13
C ASP A 24 18.47 -19.68 13.73
N GLU A 25 17.19 -20.06 13.58
CA GLU A 25 16.62 -20.26 12.26
C GLU A 25 16.92 -18.97 11.50
N PRO A 26 17.63 -19.04 10.35
CA PRO A 26 17.96 -17.84 9.61
C PRO A 26 16.65 -17.10 9.36
N PRO A 27 16.59 -15.78 9.63
CA PRO A 27 15.34 -15.04 9.55
C PRO A 27 14.67 -15.35 8.22
N PRO A 28 13.34 -15.57 8.20
CA PRO A 28 12.63 -16.04 7.02
C PRO A 28 13.03 -15.17 5.83
N ARG A 29 13.41 -15.82 4.72
CA ARG A 29 13.85 -15.11 3.51
C ARG A 29 12.74 -14.15 3.09
N LYS A 30 13.04 -12.84 3.06
CA LYS A 30 12.09 -11.81 2.64
C LYS A 30 11.46 -12.16 1.30
N SER A 31 10.15 -12.03 1.23
CA SER A 31 9.38 -12.19 -0.01
C SER A 31 9.82 -11.16 -1.06
N THR A 32 9.51 -11.42 -2.33
CA THR A 32 9.74 -10.44 -3.42
C THR A 32 9.05 -9.10 -3.13
N LEU A 33 7.83 -9.14 -2.58
CA LEU A 33 7.10 -7.94 -2.16
C LEU A 33 7.87 -7.14 -1.11
N GLU A 34 8.32 -7.79 -0.04
CA GLU A 34 9.08 -7.12 1.02
C GLU A 34 10.38 -6.52 0.50
N ARG A 35 11.10 -7.26 -0.36
CA ARG A 35 12.32 -6.74 -1.01
C ARG A 35 12.03 -5.51 -1.88
N ASN A 36 10.91 -5.51 -2.60
CA ASN A 36 10.49 -4.37 -3.40
C ASN A 36 10.04 -3.18 -2.54
N ILE A 37 9.39 -3.42 -1.40
CA ILE A 37 9.06 -2.36 -0.42
C ILE A 37 10.33 -1.74 0.17
N GLU A 38 11.35 -2.55 0.44
CA GLU A 38 12.65 -2.03 0.89
C GLU A 38 13.36 -1.22 -0.18
N ARG A 39 13.36 -1.72 -1.42
CA ARG A 39 13.90 -0.98 -2.57
C ARG A 39 13.16 0.35 -2.78
N LEU A 40 11.83 0.34 -2.71
CA LEU A 40 11.00 1.55 -2.77
C LEU A 40 11.47 2.59 -1.74
N LYS A 41 11.68 2.16 -0.49
CA LYS A 41 12.15 3.05 0.58
C LYS A 41 13.46 3.74 0.22
N TRP A 42 14.41 3.01 -0.36
CA TRP A 42 15.70 3.58 -0.80
C TRP A 42 15.55 4.53 -1.99
N GLU A 43 14.74 4.17 -2.98
CA GLU A 43 14.47 5.01 -4.15
C GLU A 43 13.80 6.33 -3.75
N LEU A 44 12.82 6.29 -2.85
CA LEU A 44 12.13 7.47 -2.32
C LEU A 44 13.06 8.40 -1.53
N ARG A 45 13.97 7.86 -0.72
CA ARG A 45 14.96 8.65 0.02
C ARG A 45 15.96 9.36 -0.89
N SER A 46 16.24 8.75 -2.03
CA SER A 46 17.19 9.28 -3.02
C SER A 46 16.54 10.31 -3.96
N HIS A 47 15.21 10.43 -3.94
CA HIS A 47 14.48 11.34 -4.81
C HIS A 47 14.25 12.71 -4.14
N SER A 48 14.56 13.79 -4.85
CA SER A 48 14.43 15.17 -4.34
C SER A 48 13.11 15.85 -4.70
N GLY A 49 12.32 15.27 -5.61
CA GLY A 49 11.00 15.76 -5.98
C GLY A 49 9.91 15.41 -4.97
N ARG A 50 8.70 15.92 -5.20
CA ARG A 50 7.53 15.62 -4.36
C ARG A 50 7.06 14.19 -4.62
N LYS A 51 6.95 13.38 -3.55
CA LYS A 51 6.67 11.94 -3.61
C LYS A 51 5.21 11.68 -3.32
N ILE A 52 4.53 11.08 -4.30
CA ILE A 52 3.08 10.90 -4.30
C ILE A 52 2.75 9.42 -4.39
N ALA A 53 2.06 8.90 -3.38
CA ALA A 53 1.54 7.54 -3.36
C ALA A 53 0.10 7.50 -3.89
N ILE A 54 -0.20 6.58 -4.81
CA ILE A 54 -1.57 6.23 -5.20
C ILE A 54 -1.85 4.84 -4.63
N ILE A 55 -2.62 4.79 -3.56
CA ILE A 55 -2.88 3.57 -2.77
C ILE A 55 -4.38 3.36 -2.62
N GLY A 56 -4.83 2.11 -2.58
CA GLY A 56 -6.25 1.84 -2.51
C GLY A 56 -6.65 0.45 -2.97
N GLN A 57 -7.95 0.21 -3.00
CA GLN A 57 -8.55 -1.09 -3.31
C GLN A 57 -8.05 -1.69 -4.64
N PRO A 58 -7.95 -3.03 -4.74
CA PRO A 58 -7.71 -3.71 -6.01
C PRO A 58 -8.75 -3.32 -7.06
N GLY A 59 -8.33 -3.11 -8.31
CA GLY A 59 -9.24 -2.76 -9.40
C GLY A 59 -9.79 -1.33 -9.39
N ALA A 60 -9.49 -0.52 -8.37
CA ALA A 60 -10.09 0.82 -8.23
C ALA A 60 -9.63 1.88 -9.26
N GLY A 61 -8.77 1.50 -10.21
CA GLY A 61 -8.36 2.36 -11.32
C GLY A 61 -7.19 3.30 -11.02
N LYS A 62 -6.29 2.91 -10.11
CA LYS A 62 -5.10 3.68 -9.67
C LYS A 62 -4.13 4.00 -10.81
N SER A 63 -3.68 2.98 -11.54
CA SER A 63 -2.83 3.11 -12.74
C SER A 63 -3.46 3.98 -13.83
N SER A 64 -4.75 3.81 -14.06
CA SER A 64 -5.52 4.61 -15.02
C SER A 64 -5.63 6.07 -14.58
N LEU A 65 -5.82 6.32 -13.28
CA LEU A 65 -5.84 7.66 -12.69
C LEU A 65 -4.49 8.34 -12.90
N LEU A 66 -3.37 7.67 -12.60
CA LEU A 66 -2.02 8.20 -12.83
C LEU A 66 -1.80 8.61 -14.29
N LYS A 67 -2.12 7.70 -15.22
CA LYS A 67 -2.00 7.98 -16.64
C LYS A 67 -2.86 9.18 -17.08
N LYS A 68 -4.08 9.29 -16.56
CA LYS A 68 -5.02 10.38 -16.90
C LYS A 68 -4.58 11.72 -16.32
N MET A 69 -4.18 11.77 -15.05
CA MET A 69 -3.72 12.99 -14.38
C MET A 69 -2.49 13.61 -15.06
N THR A 70 -1.63 12.77 -15.64
CA THR A 70 -0.40 13.19 -16.31
C THR A 70 -0.55 13.31 -17.83
N ASN A 71 -1.77 13.20 -18.36
CA ASN A 71 -2.07 13.16 -19.80
C ASN A 71 -1.18 12.16 -20.58
N GLY A 72 -0.82 11.04 -19.95
CA GLY A 72 0.03 10.00 -20.53
C GLY A 72 1.50 10.37 -20.70
N LYS A 73 1.97 11.43 -20.02
CA LYS A 73 3.37 11.90 -20.08
C LYS A 73 4.24 11.35 -18.94
N VAL A 74 3.66 10.60 -18.01
CA VAL A 74 4.42 9.94 -16.93
C VAL A 74 5.34 8.85 -17.47
N VAL A 75 6.55 8.75 -16.92
CA VAL A 75 7.58 7.80 -17.38
C VAL A 75 8.23 7.06 -16.19
N PRO A 76 8.28 5.72 -16.19
CA PRO A 76 7.61 4.83 -17.13
C PRO A 76 6.08 4.96 -17.08
N LEU A 77 5.42 4.50 -18.14
CA LEU A 77 3.96 4.41 -18.12
C LEU A 77 3.52 3.31 -17.15
N PRO A 78 2.48 3.54 -16.33
CA PRO A 78 1.97 2.52 -15.43
C PRO A 78 1.38 1.36 -16.22
N VAL A 79 1.51 0.16 -15.67
CA VAL A 79 0.95 -1.06 -16.25
C VAL A 79 -0.57 -1.05 -16.03
N ILE A 80 -1.33 -0.95 -17.12
CA ILE A 80 -2.79 -0.97 -17.08
C ILE A 80 -3.27 -2.29 -17.68
N GLY A 81 -3.96 -3.10 -16.87
CA GLY A 81 -4.58 -4.35 -17.29
C GLY A 81 -6.06 -4.39 -16.94
N THR A 82 -6.79 -5.30 -17.59
CA THR A 82 -8.20 -5.59 -17.29
C THR A 82 -8.37 -6.51 -16.09
N GLN A 83 -7.30 -7.18 -15.66
CA GLN A 83 -7.28 -7.98 -14.44
C GLN A 83 -7.13 -7.07 -13.21
N THR A 84 -7.82 -7.42 -12.13
CA THR A 84 -7.57 -6.84 -10.81
C THR A 84 -6.08 -6.96 -10.48
N ASP A 85 -5.46 -5.84 -10.12
CA ASP A 85 -4.05 -5.77 -9.66
C ASP A 85 -2.98 -5.98 -10.75
N ALA A 86 -3.19 -5.37 -11.92
CA ALA A 86 -2.22 -5.37 -13.02
C ALA A 86 -0.82 -4.86 -12.66
N THR A 87 -0.70 -4.06 -11.59
CA THR A 87 0.58 -3.68 -11.00
C THR A 87 0.88 -4.67 -9.87
N SER A 88 1.88 -5.52 -10.06
CA SER A 88 2.28 -6.50 -9.05
C SER A 88 3.73 -6.30 -8.64
N TRP A 89 3.94 -6.07 -7.35
CA TRP A 89 5.27 -5.96 -6.74
C TRP A 89 5.72 -7.29 -6.14
N ALA A 90 4.89 -8.33 -6.17
CA ALA A 90 5.25 -9.66 -5.69
C ALA A 90 5.88 -10.56 -6.77
N ASP A 91 5.65 -10.25 -8.05
CA ASP A 91 6.01 -11.15 -9.15
C ASP A 91 7.44 -10.95 -9.67
N ASP A 92 7.91 -9.70 -9.72
CA ASP A 92 9.22 -9.35 -10.28
C ASP A 92 9.99 -8.37 -9.37
N VAL A 93 11.23 -8.73 -9.06
CA VAL A 93 12.18 -7.91 -8.31
C VAL A 93 12.68 -6.72 -9.14
N GLY A 94 12.58 -6.79 -10.47
CA GLY A 94 12.99 -5.75 -11.41
C GLY A 94 11.90 -4.74 -11.76
N CYS A 95 10.69 -4.88 -11.20
CA CYS A 95 9.58 -4.00 -11.57
C CYS A 95 9.88 -2.53 -11.29
N HIS A 96 9.30 -1.63 -12.09
CA HIS A 96 9.40 -0.19 -11.86
C HIS A 96 8.46 0.22 -10.72
N LEU A 97 9.04 0.80 -9.66
CA LEU A 97 8.31 1.23 -8.48
C LEU A 97 7.93 2.72 -8.55
N LEU A 98 8.78 3.53 -9.19
CA LEU A 98 8.58 4.96 -9.37
C LEU A 98 8.24 5.27 -10.83
N SER A 99 7.35 6.23 -11.01
CA SER A 99 7.03 6.87 -12.27
C SER A 99 7.16 8.38 -12.13
N HIS A 100 7.81 9.04 -13.07
CA HIS A 100 8.19 10.45 -12.98
C HIS A 100 7.34 11.29 -13.92
N TYR A 101 6.89 12.44 -13.42
CA TYR A 101 6.21 13.46 -14.22
C TYR A 101 6.50 14.83 -13.61
N GLU A 102 7.10 15.73 -14.40
CA GLU A 102 7.58 17.03 -13.91
C GLU A 102 8.49 16.85 -12.68
N ASN A 103 8.26 17.59 -11.59
CA ASN A 103 9.03 17.48 -10.34
C ASN A 103 8.44 16.46 -9.34
N HIS A 104 7.63 15.52 -9.83
CA HIS A 104 6.95 14.53 -9.00
C HIS A 104 7.48 13.12 -9.26
N ALA A 105 7.64 12.35 -8.18
CA ALA A 105 7.72 10.90 -8.22
C ALA A 105 6.39 10.31 -7.77
N PHE A 106 5.71 9.63 -8.68
CA PHE A 106 4.50 8.86 -8.42
C PHE A 106 4.84 7.41 -8.14
N VAL A 107 4.16 6.83 -7.17
CA VAL A 107 4.22 5.40 -6.86
C VAL A 107 2.80 4.85 -7.00
N ASP A 108 2.58 4.09 -8.06
CA ASP A 108 1.34 3.36 -8.30
C ASP A 108 1.40 2.04 -7.51
N ILE A 109 0.75 2.02 -6.35
CA ILE A 109 0.87 0.91 -5.41
C ILE A 109 -0.15 -0.17 -5.81
N PRO A 110 0.21 -1.47 -5.78
CA PRO A 110 -0.73 -2.56 -5.95
C PRO A 110 -1.96 -2.44 -5.02
N GLY A 111 -3.07 -3.04 -5.41
CA GLY A 111 -4.21 -3.17 -4.51
C GLY A 111 -3.85 -4.04 -3.31
N TYR A 112 -4.07 -3.54 -2.10
CA TYR A 112 -3.90 -4.34 -0.88
C TYR A 112 -5.05 -5.35 -0.72
N ASP A 113 -4.88 -6.25 0.25
CA ASP A 113 -5.85 -7.30 0.60
C ASP A 113 -6.01 -8.39 -0.48
N THR A 114 -4.94 -8.63 -1.24
CA THR A 114 -4.86 -9.75 -2.19
C THR A 114 -3.84 -10.79 -1.72
N SER A 115 -3.88 -11.99 -2.28
CA SER A 115 -2.91 -13.05 -1.95
C SER A 115 -1.46 -12.63 -2.21
N SER A 116 -1.22 -11.86 -3.28
CA SER A 116 0.11 -11.34 -3.63
C SER A 116 0.46 -10.05 -2.87
N HIS A 117 -0.53 -9.31 -2.40
CA HIS A 117 -0.37 -8.01 -1.72
C HIS A 117 -1.13 -7.99 -0.38
N PRO A 118 -0.69 -8.77 0.63
CA PRO A 118 -1.42 -8.88 1.88
C PRO A 118 -1.39 -7.58 2.67
N THR A 119 -2.54 -7.18 3.21
CA THR A 119 -2.70 -5.93 3.99
C THR A 119 -1.69 -5.80 5.13
N HIS A 120 -1.37 -6.90 5.81
CA HIS A 120 -0.44 -6.91 6.94
C HIS A 120 1.01 -6.59 6.55
N ILE A 121 1.42 -6.84 5.30
CA ILE A 121 2.75 -6.47 4.80
C ILE A 121 2.79 -4.96 4.54
N PHE A 122 1.73 -4.38 3.97
CA PHE A 122 1.66 -2.93 3.79
C PHE A 122 1.61 -2.21 5.13
N SER A 123 0.75 -2.64 6.06
CA SER A 123 0.60 -1.95 7.34
C SER A 123 1.85 -2.02 8.23
N SER A 124 2.69 -3.06 8.08
CA SER A 124 3.91 -3.24 8.88
C SER A 124 5.19 -2.71 8.23
N SER A 125 5.33 -2.84 6.90
CA SER A 125 6.61 -2.61 6.21
C SER A 125 6.59 -1.44 5.22
N PHE A 126 5.41 -0.99 4.76
CA PHE A 126 5.33 0.06 3.75
C PHE A 126 5.84 1.41 4.30
N PRO A 127 6.71 2.13 3.56
CA PRO A 127 7.38 3.33 4.07
C PRO A 127 6.50 4.58 3.98
N PHE A 128 5.38 4.62 4.71
CA PHE A 128 4.42 5.73 4.67
C PHE A 128 5.08 7.10 4.90
N ASP A 129 6.04 7.18 5.82
CA ASP A 129 6.69 8.44 6.20
C ASP A 129 7.61 9.04 5.12
N GLU A 130 7.98 8.25 4.10
CA GLU A 130 8.86 8.71 3.02
C GLU A 130 8.10 9.47 1.92
N PHE A 131 6.77 9.44 1.95
CA PHE A 131 5.90 10.17 1.02
C PHE A 131 5.56 11.58 1.52
N ASP A 132 5.13 12.43 0.60
CA ASP A 132 4.64 13.79 0.89
C ASP A 132 3.12 13.87 0.78
N VAL A 133 2.54 13.13 -0.18
CA VAL A 133 1.09 13.12 -0.43
C VAL A 133 0.59 11.72 -0.75
N PHE A 134 -0.60 11.38 -0.24
CA PHE A 134 -1.33 10.17 -0.58
C PHE A 134 -2.62 10.48 -1.35
N ILE A 135 -2.88 9.72 -2.41
CA ILE A 135 -4.19 9.62 -3.04
C ILE A 135 -4.77 8.26 -2.62
N PHE A 136 -5.73 8.28 -1.70
CA PHE A 136 -6.42 7.09 -1.21
C PHE A 136 -7.64 6.78 -2.08
N VAL A 137 -7.54 5.73 -2.90
CA VAL A 137 -8.50 5.42 -3.97
C VAL A 137 -9.42 4.26 -3.59
N THR A 138 -10.74 4.47 -3.68
CA THR A 138 -11.74 3.44 -3.36
C THR A 138 -12.75 3.27 -4.50
N GLN A 139 -13.19 2.04 -4.75
CA GLN A 139 -14.20 1.68 -5.77
C GLN A 139 -15.47 1.06 -5.18
N GLY A 140 -15.37 0.38 -4.04
CA GLY A 140 -16.47 -0.35 -3.43
C GLY A 140 -16.95 0.27 -2.14
N LYS A 141 -17.62 -0.56 -1.34
CA LYS A 141 -17.77 -0.32 0.09
C LYS A 141 -16.38 -0.39 0.74
N LEU A 142 -16.22 0.30 1.86
CA LEU A 142 -15.00 0.15 2.66
C LEU A 142 -15.01 -1.21 3.36
N HIS A 143 -13.82 -1.77 3.54
CA HIS A 143 -13.55 -3.01 4.26
C HIS A 143 -12.54 -2.73 5.38
N ALA A 144 -12.33 -3.70 6.27
CA ALA A 144 -11.39 -3.55 7.39
C ALA A 144 -9.96 -3.21 6.90
N ALA A 145 -9.54 -3.78 5.77
CA ALA A 145 -8.25 -3.47 5.17
C ALA A 145 -8.12 -1.99 4.78
N ASP A 146 -9.19 -1.38 4.24
CA ASP A 146 -9.20 0.05 3.88
C ASP A 146 -8.99 0.93 5.11
N GLU A 147 -9.66 0.62 6.21
CA GLU A 147 -9.54 1.36 7.47
C GLU A 147 -8.12 1.24 8.06
N VAL A 148 -7.54 0.04 8.04
CA VAL A 148 -6.17 -0.21 8.51
C VAL A 148 -5.16 0.61 7.71
N ILE A 149 -5.22 0.55 6.37
CA ILE A 149 -4.29 1.26 5.50
C ILE A 149 -4.49 2.77 5.61
N PHE A 150 -5.74 3.24 5.60
CA PHE A 150 -6.04 4.65 5.76
C PHE A 150 -5.53 5.19 7.10
N HIS A 151 -5.66 4.41 8.18
CA HIS A 151 -5.15 4.82 9.48
C HIS A 151 -3.62 4.94 9.49
N SER A 152 -2.90 4.09 8.77
CA SER A 152 -1.45 4.25 8.57
C SER A 152 -1.11 5.53 7.82
N ILE A 153 -1.90 5.91 6.80
CA ILE A 153 -1.74 7.19 6.09
C ILE A 153 -1.94 8.36 7.06
N VAL A 154 -3.02 8.37 7.85
CA VAL A 154 -3.28 9.44 8.82
C VAL A 154 -2.15 9.55 9.85
N ARG A 155 -1.63 8.43 10.34
CA ARG A 155 -0.52 8.40 11.32
C ARG A 155 0.79 8.96 10.77
N SER A 156 1.04 8.84 9.46
CA SER A 156 2.22 9.42 8.82
C SER A 156 2.25 10.96 8.82
N ASN A 157 1.12 11.60 9.18
CA ASN A 157 0.95 13.05 9.22
C ASN A 157 1.30 13.74 7.89
N LYS A 158 1.09 13.02 6.78
CA LYS A 158 1.26 13.53 5.42
C LYS A 158 -0.06 14.02 4.86
N HIS A 159 0.01 14.85 3.82
CA HIS A 159 -1.19 15.29 3.12
C HIS A 159 -1.84 14.11 2.42
N PHE A 160 -3.17 14.08 2.38
CA PHE A 160 -3.91 13.04 1.67
C PHE A 160 -5.17 13.58 1.01
N CYS A 161 -5.56 12.92 -0.07
CA CYS A 161 -6.82 13.12 -0.79
C CYS A 161 -7.58 11.79 -0.82
N ILE A 162 -8.87 11.81 -0.48
CA ILE A 162 -9.73 10.64 -0.60
C ILE A 162 -10.44 10.70 -1.95
N ALA A 163 -10.27 9.67 -2.78
CA ALA A 163 -10.76 9.62 -4.15
C ALA A 163 -11.67 8.39 -4.37
N ARG A 164 -12.94 8.63 -4.68
CA ARG A 164 -13.94 7.60 -4.97
C ARG A 164 -14.07 7.41 -6.48
N SER A 165 -13.62 6.28 -7.00
CA SER A 165 -13.62 5.97 -8.44
C SER A 165 -14.99 5.50 -8.94
N PHE A 166 -15.13 5.39 -10.28
CA PHE A 166 -16.34 4.98 -10.99
C PHE A 166 -17.55 5.90 -10.73
N SER A 167 -17.31 7.21 -10.62
CA SER A 167 -18.36 8.19 -10.33
C SER A 167 -19.47 8.29 -11.39
N GLU A 168 -19.21 7.80 -12.61
CA GLU A 168 -20.17 7.76 -13.70
C GLU A 168 -21.41 6.89 -13.44
N SER A 169 -21.35 5.99 -12.46
CA SER A 169 -22.42 5.06 -12.11
C SER A 169 -23.16 5.47 -10.85
N LEU A 170 -22.90 6.67 -10.33
CA LEU A 170 -23.43 7.15 -9.06
C LEU A 170 -24.23 8.44 -9.29
N ASP A 171 -25.46 8.46 -8.80
CA ASP A 171 -26.28 9.66 -8.78
C ASP A 171 -25.98 10.56 -7.56
N SER A 172 -26.77 11.61 -7.36
CA SER A 172 -26.57 12.55 -6.25
C SER A 172 -26.86 11.95 -4.88
N GLU A 173 -27.83 11.03 -4.78
CA GLU A 173 -28.22 10.39 -3.54
C GLU A 173 -27.17 9.35 -3.11
N ASP A 174 -26.69 8.56 -4.07
CA ASP A 174 -25.56 7.64 -3.90
C ASP A 174 -24.32 8.39 -3.38
N ARG A 175 -23.96 9.49 -4.04
CA ARG A 175 -22.80 10.30 -3.65
C ARG A 175 -22.92 10.83 -2.22
N SER A 176 -24.10 11.30 -1.83
CA SER A 176 -24.36 11.79 -0.47
C SER A 176 -24.17 10.68 0.56
N THR A 177 -24.77 9.52 0.31
CA THR A 177 -24.72 8.34 1.20
C THR A 177 -23.30 7.81 1.33
N ILE A 178 -22.61 7.59 0.21
CA ILE A 178 -21.21 7.11 0.19
C ILE A 178 -20.30 8.10 0.91
N LYS A 179 -20.47 9.41 0.67
CA LYS A 179 -19.66 10.43 1.33
C LYS A 179 -19.81 10.40 2.85
N ASN A 180 -21.04 10.22 3.34
CA ASN A 180 -21.30 10.12 4.78
C ASN A 180 -20.71 8.83 5.38
N ASP A 181 -20.90 7.68 4.71
CA ASP A 181 -20.31 6.40 5.13
C ASP A 181 -18.79 6.48 5.22
N MET A 182 -18.13 6.99 4.18
CA MET A 182 -16.68 7.16 4.15
C MET A 182 -16.18 8.07 5.26
N LYS A 183 -16.89 9.16 5.56
CA LYS A 183 -16.52 10.06 6.66
C LYS A 183 -16.53 9.36 8.01
N ILE A 184 -17.57 8.58 8.26
CA ILE A 184 -17.74 7.83 9.52
C ILE A 184 -16.64 6.77 9.64
N ARG A 185 -16.51 5.91 8.62
CA ARG A 185 -15.59 4.76 8.70
C ARG A 185 -14.13 5.14 8.70
N LEU A 186 -13.76 6.16 7.91
CA LEU A 186 -12.38 6.67 7.89
C LEU A 186 -12.12 7.66 9.05
N SER A 187 -13.12 7.94 9.89
CA SER A 187 -13.02 8.87 11.03
C SER A 187 -12.46 10.24 10.63
N VAL A 188 -12.85 10.74 9.44
CA VAL A 188 -12.39 12.04 8.92
C VAL A 188 -13.41 13.13 9.19
N ASN A 189 -12.92 14.33 9.45
CA ASN A 189 -13.77 15.49 9.69
C ASN A 189 -14.48 15.94 8.39
N SER A 190 -15.46 16.85 8.55
CA SER A 190 -16.25 17.35 7.42
C SER A 190 -15.46 18.18 6.40
N SER A 191 -14.28 18.70 6.80
CA SER A 191 -13.39 19.53 6.00
C SER A 191 -12.51 18.72 5.05
N VAL A 192 -12.29 17.42 5.30
CA VAL A 192 -11.56 16.55 4.38
C VAL A 192 -12.41 16.33 3.12
N PRO A 193 -11.97 16.80 1.93
CA PRO A 193 -12.72 16.59 0.71
C PRO A 193 -12.65 15.13 0.27
N ILE A 194 -13.81 14.58 -0.11
CA ILE A 194 -13.93 13.31 -0.81
C ILE A 194 -14.25 13.64 -2.26
N VAL A 195 -13.33 13.32 -3.16
CA VAL A 195 -13.44 13.62 -4.59
C VAL A 195 -13.97 12.38 -5.31
N PHE A 196 -15.13 12.50 -5.95
CA PHE A 196 -15.64 11.49 -6.86
C PHE A 196 -14.99 11.69 -8.23
N PHE A 197 -14.52 10.62 -8.86
CA PHE A 197 -13.87 10.70 -10.16
C PHE A 197 -14.18 9.53 -11.09
N SER A 198 -14.01 9.79 -12.38
CA SER A 198 -14.18 8.80 -13.45
C SER A 198 -12.99 8.84 -14.40
N ASN A 199 -12.28 7.72 -14.51
CA ASN A 199 -11.25 7.54 -15.53
C ASN A 199 -11.84 7.50 -16.96
N ARG A 200 -13.14 7.17 -17.07
CA ARG A 200 -13.86 7.07 -18.34
C ARG A 200 -14.26 8.44 -18.86
N THR A 201 -14.91 9.25 -18.04
CA THR A 201 -15.42 10.57 -18.46
C THR A 201 -14.41 11.70 -18.22
N GLY A 202 -13.44 11.50 -17.33
CA GLY A 202 -12.49 12.54 -16.91
C GLY A 202 -13.00 13.40 -15.73
N GLU A 203 -14.22 13.16 -15.25
CA GLU A 203 -14.77 13.84 -14.07
C GLU A 203 -13.81 13.70 -12.87
N GLY A 204 -13.57 14.79 -12.14
CA GLY A 204 -12.83 14.78 -10.87
C GLY A 204 -11.31 14.64 -10.97
N ILE A 205 -10.76 14.25 -12.13
CA ILE A 205 -9.33 14.02 -12.34
C ILE A 205 -8.51 15.29 -12.06
N GLU A 206 -8.94 16.43 -12.61
CA GLU A 206 -8.26 17.71 -12.40
C GLU A 206 -8.33 18.16 -10.93
N THR A 207 -9.45 17.90 -10.25
CA THR A 207 -9.62 18.21 -8.82
C THR A 207 -8.63 17.42 -7.96
N ILE A 208 -8.44 16.13 -8.27
CA ILE A 208 -7.43 15.30 -7.59
C ILE A 208 -6.02 15.81 -7.90
N PHE A 209 -5.72 16.13 -9.16
CA PHE A 209 -4.39 16.63 -9.52
C PHE A 209 -4.06 17.98 -8.87
N LYS A 210 -5.06 18.85 -8.66
CA LYS A 210 -4.86 20.10 -7.90
C LYS A 210 -4.63 19.82 -6.42
N SER A 211 -5.34 18.88 -5.81
CA SER A 211 -5.22 18.62 -4.37
C SER A 211 -3.84 18.11 -3.95
N ILE A 212 -3.08 17.47 -4.86
CA ILE A 212 -1.70 17.03 -4.60
C ILE A 212 -0.65 18.13 -4.74
N ASN A 213 -0.98 19.27 -5.36
CA ASN A 213 -0.07 20.40 -5.59
C ASN A 213 -0.25 21.54 -4.57
N CYS A 214 -1.30 21.47 -3.76
CA CYS A 214 -1.57 22.42 -2.67
C CYS A 214 -0.58 22.29 -1.50
#